data_AF-A0A2D6BU35-F1
#
_entry.id   AF-A0A2D6BU35-F1
#
_cell.length_a   1.000
_cell.length_b   1.000
_cell.length_c   1.000
_cell.angle_alpha   90.00
_cell.angle_beta   90.00
_cell.angle_gamma   90.00
#
_symmetry.space_group_name_H-M   'P 1'
#
loop_
_entity.id
_entity.type
_entity.pdbx_description
1 polymer ?
#
loop_
_entity_poly.entity_id
_entity_poly.type
_entity_poly.pdbx_seq_one_letter_code
_entity_poly.pdbx_strand_id
1 'polypeptide(L)'
;TGSDELGLEVARHVESRGAVLMANHGLLTVGKDLKQAYKVASLVERTAEIVWGARALGPLVPLPQETLDRFAPIYKLMRQR
;
A
#
# COMPACT_ATOMS: atom_id res chain seq x y z
N THR A 1 0.28 -3.65 -22.17
CA THR A 1 0.16 -3.72 -20.70
C THR A 1 -0.12 -5.15 -20.31
N GLY A 2 0.42 -5.61 -19.18
CA GLY A 2 0.32 -7.02 -18.74
C GLY A 2 1.46 -7.93 -19.20
N SER A 3 2.71 -7.48 -19.16
CA SER A 3 3.87 -8.37 -19.41
C SER A 3 4.17 -9.28 -18.22
N ASP A 4 4.76 -10.45 -18.48
CA ASP A 4 5.22 -11.36 -17.43
C ASP A 4 6.23 -10.70 -16.50
N GLU A 5 7.10 -9.84 -17.05
CA GLU A 5 8.06 -9.06 -16.28
C GLU A 5 7.38 -8.19 -15.21
N LEU A 6 6.32 -7.47 -15.58
CA LEU A 6 5.54 -6.66 -14.64
C LEU A 6 4.87 -7.55 -13.58
N GLY A 7 4.30 -8.69 -14.01
CA GLY A 7 3.68 -9.65 -13.09
C GLY A 7 4.66 -10.17 -12.04
N LEU A 8 5.87 -10.54 -12.46
CA LEU A 8 6.94 -11.00 -11.57
C LEU A 8 7.41 -9.91 -10.60
N GLU A 9 7.55 -8.67 -11.08
CA GLU A 9 7.97 -7.55 -10.24
C GLU A 9 6.93 -7.21 -9.16
N VAL A 10 5.65 -7.22 -9.54
CA VAL A 10 4.54 -7.01 -8.59
C VAL A 10 4.47 -8.14 -7.56
N ALA A 11 4.59 -9.39 -8.01
CA ALA A 11 4.54 -10.56 -7.14
C ALA A 11 5.64 -10.52 -6.05
N ARG A 12 6.88 -10.10 -6.40
CA ARG A 12 7.99 -9.94 -5.45
C ARG A 12 7.67 -8.98 -4.30
N HIS A 13 6.91 -7.92 -4.57
CA HIS A 13 6.67 -6.86 -3.59
C HIS A 13 5.42 -7.12 -2.73
N VAL A 14 4.40 -7.76 -3.32
CA VAL A 14 3.12 -8.00 -2.65
C VAL A 14 3.18 -9.12 -1.61
N GLU A 15 4.24 -9.93 -1.62
CA GLU A 15 4.46 -10.95 -0.59
C GLU A 15 4.61 -10.32 0.81
N SER A 16 5.33 -9.20 0.92
CA SER A 16 5.59 -8.52 2.21
C SER A 16 4.65 -7.33 2.48
N ARG A 17 3.91 -6.86 1.48
CA ARG A 17 3.01 -5.70 1.52
C ARG A 17 1.65 -6.03 0.90
N GLY A 18 0.56 -5.52 1.43
CA GLY A 18 -0.79 -5.77 0.88
C GLY A 18 -1.11 -5.02 -0.42
N ALA A 19 -0.19 -4.19 -0.93
CA ALA A 19 -0.41 -3.31 -2.06
C ALA A 19 0.91 -2.94 -2.75
N VAL A 20 0.85 -2.72 -4.07
CA VAL A 20 1.95 -2.24 -4.91
C VAL A 20 1.45 -1.12 -5.81
N LEU A 21 2.15 0.02 -5.78
CA LEU A 21 1.96 1.10 -6.75
C LEU A 21 2.88 0.85 -7.95
N MET A 22 2.28 0.78 -9.14
CA MET A 22 2.97 0.54 -10.40
C MET A 22 3.10 1.88 -11.16
N ALA A 23 4.34 2.27 -11.45
CA ALA A 23 4.63 3.52 -12.13
C ALA A 23 3.86 3.61 -13.46
N ASN A 24 3.12 4.71 -13.64
CA ASN A 24 2.29 4.98 -14.83
C ASN A 24 1.23 3.90 -15.15
N HIS A 25 0.82 3.10 -14.16
CA HIS A 25 -0.18 2.05 -14.37
C HIS A 25 -1.31 2.10 -13.33
N GLY A 26 -0.98 2.13 -12.04
CA GLY A 26 -1.99 2.18 -10.98
C GLY A 26 -1.63 1.35 -9.76
N LEU A 27 -2.64 0.76 -9.13
CA LEU A 27 -2.54 0.05 -7.87
C LEU A 27 -2.95 -1.42 -8.04
N LEU A 28 -2.16 -2.33 -7.48
CA LEU A 28 -2.57 -3.71 -7.24
C LEU A 28 -2.64 -3.96 -5.72
N THR A 29 -3.70 -4.62 -5.26
CA THR A 29 -3.85 -5.02 -3.86
C THR A 29 -4.20 -6.50 -3.73
N VAL A 30 -3.84 -7.07 -2.58
CA VAL A 30 -4.18 -8.45 -2.21
C VAL A 30 -4.80 -8.49 -0.83
N GLY A 31 -5.61 -9.51 -0.58
CA GLY A 31 -6.23 -9.81 0.69
C GLY A 31 -6.70 -11.26 0.72
N LYS A 32 -7.06 -11.77 1.90
CA LYS A 32 -7.54 -13.16 2.04
C LYS A 32 -8.87 -13.43 1.31
N ASP A 33 -9.62 -12.37 1.08
CA ASP A 33 -10.90 -12.35 0.37
C ASP A 33 -11.04 -10.99 -0.36
N LEU A 34 -12.05 -10.89 -1.23
CA LEU A 34 -12.32 -9.68 -2.01
C LEU A 34 -12.60 -8.47 -1.11
N LYS A 35 -13.26 -8.67 0.04
CA LYS A 35 -13.61 -7.58 0.96
C LYS A 35 -12.36 -6.97 1.58
N GLN A 36 -11.38 -7.79 1.96
CA GLN A 36 -10.10 -7.33 2.46
C GLN A 36 -9.25 -6.67 1.37
N ALA A 37 -9.16 -7.28 0.18
CA ALA A 37 -8.41 -6.69 -0.94
C ALA A 37 -8.96 -5.29 -1.31
N TYR A 38 -10.30 -5.16 -1.34
CA TYR A 38 -10.98 -3.88 -1.57
C TYR A 38 -10.71 -2.88 -0.45
N LYS A 39 -10.79 -3.31 0.83
CA LYS A 39 -10.46 -2.43 1.97
C LYS A 39 -9.03 -1.87 1.86
N VAL A 40 -8.06 -2.70 1.49
CA VAL A 40 -6.67 -2.26 1.28
C VAL A 40 -6.59 -1.27 0.12
N ALA A 41 -7.28 -1.54 -1.00
CA ALA A 41 -7.31 -0.63 -2.15
C ALA A 41 -7.87 0.75 -1.76
N SER A 42 -9.02 0.80 -1.08
CA SER A 42 -9.62 2.06 -0.63
C SER A 42 -8.73 2.83 0.36
N LEU A 43 -8.05 2.12 1.26
CA LEU A 43 -7.14 2.74 2.22
C LEU A 43 -5.92 3.36 1.54
N VAL A 44 -5.31 2.64 0.59
CA VAL A 44 -4.15 3.13 -0.16
C VAL A 44 -4.55 4.32 -1.02
N GLU A 45 -5.68 4.26 -1.70
CA GLU A 45 -6.19 5.37 -2.52
C GLU A 45 -6.44 6.62 -1.67
N ARG A 46 -7.16 6.48 -0.55
CA ARG A 46 -7.42 7.62 0.34
C ARG A 46 -6.12 8.21 0.91
N THR A 47 -5.14 7.35 1.22
CA THR A 47 -3.82 7.80 1.69
C THR A 47 -3.06 8.53 0.58
N ALA A 48 -3.11 8.04 -0.65
CA ALA A 48 -2.50 8.68 -1.81
C ALA A 48 -3.11 10.06 -2.06
N GLU A 49 -4.43 10.20 -1.97
CA GLU A 49 -5.14 11.48 -2.08
C GLU A 49 -4.68 12.48 -1.00
N ILE A 50 -4.60 12.05 0.26
CA ILE A 50 -4.12 12.88 1.37
C ILE A 50 -2.67 13.31 1.14
N VAL A 51 -1.78 12.38 0.77
CA VAL A 51 -0.36 12.65 0.53
C VAL A 51 -0.19 13.59 -0.65
N TRP A 52 -0.95 13.39 -1.73
CA TRP A 52 -0.94 14.24 -2.91
C TRP A 52 -1.42 15.66 -2.58
N GLY A 53 -2.53 15.80 -1.87
CA GLY A 53 -3.04 17.10 -1.42
C GLY A 53 -2.10 17.81 -0.44
N ALA A 54 -1.53 17.10 0.54
CA ALA A 54 -0.59 17.66 1.49
C ALA A 54 0.70 18.17 0.84
N ARG A 55 1.20 17.48 -0.20
CA ARG A 55 2.36 17.92 -0.99
C ARG A 55 2.13 19.28 -1.67
N ALA A 56 0.89 19.62 -2.02
CA ALA A 56 0.57 20.92 -2.60
C ALA A 56 0.65 22.06 -1.58
N LEU A 57 0.57 21.76 -0.27
CA LEU A 57 0.62 22.74 0.82
C LEU A 57 2.04 22.94 1.38
N GLY A 58 2.98 22.05 1.07
CA GLY A 58 4.36 22.12 1.54
C GLY A 58 5.02 20.75 1.70
N PRO A 59 6.19 20.69 2.36
CA PRO A 59 6.87 19.43 2.65
C PRO A 59 6.01 18.49 3.50
N LEU A 60 6.05 17.20 3.17
CA LEU A 60 5.36 16.18 3.97
C LEU A 60 6.05 16.01 5.32
N VAL A 61 5.24 15.97 6.39
CA VAL A 61 5.71 15.63 7.73
C VAL A 61 5.51 14.12 7.92
N PRO A 62 6.59 13.32 8.03
CA PRO A 62 6.47 11.88 8.25
C PRO A 62 5.97 11.59 9.66
N LEU A 63 5.33 10.42 9.83
CA LEU A 63 5.01 9.92 11.17
C LEU A 63 6.29 9.68 11.98
N PRO A 64 6.28 9.94 13.29
CA PRO A 64 7.41 9.61 14.16
C PRO A 64 7.78 8.12 14.07
N GLN A 65 9.07 7.81 14.10
CA GLN A 65 9.55 6.42 13.98
C GLN A 65 8.94 5.49 15.03
N GLU A 66 8.78 5.97 16.27
CA GLU A 66 8.10 5.22 17.36
C GLU A 66 6.68 4.79 16.98
N THR A 67 5.94 5.64 16.26
CA THR A 67 4.60 5.29 15.76
C THR A 67 4.69 4.17 14.72
N LEU A 68 5.64 4.27 13.79
CA LEU A 68 5.85 3.22 12.77
C LEU A 68 6.20 1.88 13.43
N ASP A 69 7.11 1.89 14.39
CA ASP A 69 7.58 0.70 15.09
C ASP A 69 6.47 0.05 15.92
N ARG A 70 5.60 0.87 16.54
CA ARG A 70 4.46 0.40 17.32
C ARG A 70 3.37 -0.26 16.46
N PHE A 71 3.08 0.29 15.28
CA PHE A 71 1.93 -0.15 14.47
C PHE A 71 2.28 -1.12 13.33
N ALA A 72 3.52 -1.13 12.83
CA ALA A 72 3.93 -2.06 11.77
C ALA A 72 3.76 -3.55 12.14
N PRO A 73 4.07 -3.99 13.38
CA PRO A 73 3.81 -5.38 13.80
C PRO A 73 2.31 -5.72 13.85
N ILE A 74 1.47 -4.77 14.28
CA ILE A 74 0.01 -4.94 14.33
C ILE A 74 -0.54 -5.17 12.93
N TYR A 75 -0.10 -4.38 11.95
CA TYR A 75 -0.46 -4.58 10.54
C TYR A 75 -0.10 -6.00 10.06
N LYS A 76 1.12 -6.47 10.34
CA LYS A 76 1.57 -7.83 9.96
C LYS A 76 0.69 -8.91 10.59
N LEU A 77 0.37 -8.78 11.87
CA LEU A 77 -0.53 -9.71 12.59
C LEU A 77 -1.93 -9.72 11.97
N MET A 78 -2.49 -8.55 11.67
CA MET A 78 -3.83 -8.44 11.09
C MET A 78 -3.91 -9.04 9.68
N ARG A 79 -2.83 -8.99 8.90
CA ARG A 79 -2.78 -9.55 7.54
C ARG A 79 -2.77 -11.09 7.54
N GLN A 80 -2.22 -11.70 8.57
CA GLN A 80 -2.15 -13.17 8.71
C GLN A 80 -3.47 -13.79 9.20
N ARG A 81 -4.48 -12.97 9.56
CA ARG A 81 -5.78 -13.40 10.09
C ARG A 81 -6.91 -13.21 9.07
#